data_AF-A0A194X5P9-F1
#
_entry.id   AF-A0A194X5P9-F1
#
_cell.length_a   1.000
_cell.length_b   1.000
_cell.length_c   1.000
_cell.angle_alpha   90.00
_cell.angle_beta   90.00
_cell.angle_gamma   90.00
#
_symmetry.space_group_name_H-M   'P 1'
#
loop_
_entity.id
_entity.type
_entity.pdbx_description
1 polymer ?
#
loop_
_entity_poly.entity_id
_entity_poly.type
_entity_poly.pdbx_seq_one_letter_code
_entity_poly.pdbx_strand_id
1 'polypeptide(L)'
;MLSQTLSNIIIGLYLLANQVNATPTHFGYLLYQGFEVLDVFGPLEALNGLAGLYDLNLTIVAETMDPISSLPPTSWFNGNKMNSTFSEHVLPTHTFETAPPLDVLIIPGGNGLFAPAPLLDSTIQFIKARYPTLQYLITVCNGAGIAARAGVLDGKHATTNKAVWDQTIALGPKVKWVAQARWVTDGNVWTSSGVSAGIDVMLAWISAVYSEANATGIANGMEYERHMNSTDDPFATLHGLTDANNSTNPSRR
;
A
#
# COMPACT_ATOMS: atom_id res chain seq x y z
N MET A 1 31.75 5.53 -39.76
CA MET A 1 31.05 6.44 -38.81
C MET A 1 29.63 5.95 -38.48
N LEU A 2 28.81 5.52 -39.45
CA LEU A 2 27.42 5.07 -39.20
C LEU A 2 27.26 3.85 -38.26
N SER A 3 28.23 2.93 -38.20
CA SER A 3 28.10 1.70 -37.40
C SER A 3 28.32 1.93 -35.88
N GLN A 4 29.17 2.87 -35.48
CA GLN A 4 29.37 3.20 -34.06
C GLN A 4 28.16 3.94 -33.46
N THR A 5 27.50 4.77 -34.26
CA THR A 5 26.30 5.50 -33.83
C THR A 5 25.14 4.54 -33.58
N LEU A 6 24.96 3.54 -34.43
CA LEU A 6 23.93 2.50 -34.25
C LEU A 6 24.22 1.59 -33.05
N SER A 7 25.47 1.19 -32.82
CA SER A 7 25.85 0.43 -31.61
C SER A 7 25.63 1.23 -30.32
N ASN A 8 25.94 2.52 -30.30
CA ASN A 8 25.73 3.36 -29.11
C ASN A 8 24.23 3.62 -28.83
N ILE A 9 23.40 3.71 -29.86
CA ILE A 9 21.94 3.81 -29.71
C ILE A 9 21.35 2.49 -29.18
N ILE A 10 21.82 1.34 -29.69
CA ILE A 10 21.36 0.03 -29.22
C ILE A 10 21.81 -0.23 -27.77
N ILE A 11 23.04 0.16 -27.40
CA ILE A 11 23.54 0.09 -26.01
C ILE A 11 22.77 1.05 -25.11
N GLY A 12 22.48 2.28 -25.56
CA GLY A 12 21.66 3.25 -24.82
C GLY A 12 20.22 2.77 -24.59
N LEU A 13 19.62 2.11 -25.58
CA LEU A 13 18.30 1.48 -25.46
C LEU A 13 18.33 0.24 -24.56
N TYR A 14 19.40 -0.55 -24.57
CA TYR A 14 19.59 -1.69 -23.66
C TYR A 14 19.80 -1.26 -22.20
N LEU A 15 20.52 -0.15 -21.96
CA LEU A 15 20.73 0.43 -20.63
C LEU A 15 19.47 1.09 -20.07
N LEU A 16 18.59 1.62 -20.92
CA LEU A 16 17.28 2.13 -20.53
C LEU A 16 16.27 1.00 -20.25
N ALA A 17 16.41 -0.16 -20.89
CA ALA A 17 15.54 -1.32 -20.69
C ALA A 17 15.97 -2.24 -19.54
N ASN A 18 17.23 -2.16 -19.10
CA ASN A 18 17.81 -2.95 -18.00
C ASN A 18 18.43 -2.07 -16.91
N GLN A 19 17.73 -1.02 -16.48
CA GLN A 19 17.90 -0.62 -15.08
C GLN A 19 17.24 -1.69 -14.23
N VAL A 20 18.02 -2.72 -13.87
CA VAL A 20 17.72 -3.47 -12.66
C VAL A 20 17.82 -2.42 -11.56
N ASN A 21 16.67 -1.85 -11.16
CA ASN A 21 16.65 -0.92 -10.06
C ASN A 21 17.35 -1.60 -8.88
N ALA A 22 18.29 -0.89 -8.26
CA ALA A 22 18.99 -1.41 -7.09
C ALA A 22 17.95 -1.87 -6.07
N THR A 23 18.21 -3.00 -5.42
CA THR A 23 17.35 -3.54 -4.37
C THR A 23 16.97 -2.41 -3.39
N PRO A 24 15.66 -2.16 -3.16
CA PRO A 24 15.22 -1.07 -2.31
C PRO A 24 15.87 -1.10 -0.93
N THR A 25 16.21 0.05 -0.38
CA THR A 25 16.73 0.15 0.99
C THR A 25 16.05 1.24 1.81
N HIS A 26 15.32 2.16 1.18
CA HIS A 26 14.60 3.25 1.85
C HIS A 26 13.09 3.05 1.79
N PHE A 27 12.50 2.74 2.93
CA PHE A 27 11.07 2.48 3.08
C PHE A 27 10.38 3.66 3.76
N GLY A 28 9.30 4.14 3.17
CA GLY A 28 8.36 5.06 3.80
C GLY A 28 7.11 4.32 4.24
N TYR A 29 6.69 4.53 5.48
CA TYR A 29 5.41 4.07 5.98
C TYR A 29 4.54 5.27 6.30
N LEU A 30 3.49 5.47 5.50
CA LEU A 30 2.58 6.60 5.67
C LEU A 30 1.67 6.37 6.87
N LEU A 31 1.54 7.38 7.74
CA LEU A 31 0.56 7.41 8.81
C LEU A 31 -0.35 8.62 8.69
N TYR A 32 -1.59 8.42 9.10
CA TYR A 32 -2.62 9.45 9.24
C TYR A 32 -3.54 9.06 10.40
N GLN A 33 -4.23 10.05 10.98
CA GLN A 33 -5.10 9.80 12.13
C GLN A 33 -6.18 8.77 11.79
N GLY A 34 -6.33 7.75 12.64
CA GLY A 34 -7.30 6.69 12.41
C GLY A 34 -6.82 5.59 11.46
N PHE A 35 -5.51 5.35 11.39
CA PHE A 35 -4.94 4.22 10.64
C PHE A 35 -5.36 2.87 11.27
N GLU A 36 -5.38 1.81 10.46
CA GLU A 36 -5.64 0.45 10.94
C GLU A 36 -4.36 -0.18 11.49
N VAL A 37 -4.40 -0.64 12.74
CA VAL A 37 -3.21 -1.10 13.49
C VAL A 37 -2.46 -2.19 12.74
N LEU A 38 -3.16 -3.26 12.36
CA LEU A 38 -2.53 -4.43 11.77
C LEU A 38 -2.16 -4.24 10.29
N ASP A 39 -2.75 -3.24 9.63
CA ASP A 39 -2.29 -2.81 8.31
C ASP A 39 -0.90 -2.21 8.38
N VAL A 40 -0.53 -1.56 9.49
CA VAL A 40 0.81 -1.01 9.72
C VAL A 40 1.75 -2.09 10.26
N PHE A 41 1.41 -2.68 11.40
CA PHE A 41 2.35 -3.49 12.16
C PHE A 41 2.53 -4.90 11.61
N GLY A 42 1.56 -5.46 10.87
CA GLY A 42 1.73 -6.74 10.19
C GLY A 42 2.83 -6.70 9.12
N PRO A 43 2.74 -5.79 8.13
CA PRO A 43 3.81 -5.59 7.16
C PRO A 43 5.14 -5.11 7.78
N LEU A 44 5.10 -4.26 8.81
CA LEU A 44 6.33 -3.82 9.49
C LEU A 44 7.04 -4.98 10.18
N GLU A 45 6.33 -5.95 10.74
CA GLU A 45 6.95 -7.14 11.33
C GLU A 45 7.77 -7.91 10.27
N ALA A 46 7.21 -8.10 9.07
CA ALA A 46 7.94 -8.72 7.97
C ALA A 46 9.17 -7.88 7.53
N LEU A 47 9.04 -6.55 7.49
CA LEU A 47 10.16 -5.65 7.16
C LEU A 47 11.24 -5.61 8.25
N ASN A 48 10.87 -5.73 9.53
CA ASN A 48 11.83 -5.84 10.64
C ASN A 48 12.65 -7.12 10.51
N GLY A 49 12.02 -8.25 10.17
CA GLY A 49 12.72 -9.49 9.85
C GLY A 49 13.69 -9.32 8.67
N LEU A 50 13.31 -8.57 7.65
CA LEU A 50 14.17 -8.27 6.50
C LEU A 50 15.34 -7.35 6.85
N ALA A 51 15.14 -6.38 7.75
CA ALA A 51 16.20 -5.48 8.23
C ALA A 51 17.29 -6.21 9.04
N GLY A 52 17.01 -7.43 9.54
CA GLY A 52 18.03 -8.31 10.10
C GLY A 52 19.00 -8.89 9.05
N LEU A 53 18.66 -8.79 7.76
CA LEU A 53 19.41 -9.37 6.64
C LEU A 53 20.02 -8.31 5.70
N TYR A 54 19.50 -7.09 5.73
CA TYR A 54 19.88 -5.98 4.85
C TYR A 54 19.96 -4.66 5.63
N ASP A 55 20.80 -3.74 5.16
CA ASP A 55 20.85 -2.36 5.67
C ASP A 55 19.66 -1.57 5.13
N LEU A 56 18.57 -1.53 5.91
CA LEU A 56 17.31 -0.89 5.55
C LEU A 56 17.04 0.35 6.41
N ASN A 57 16.48 1.37 5.79
CA ASN A 57 16.07 2.62 6.43
C ASN A 57 14.55 2.73 6.42
N LEU A 58 13.94 2.85 7.61
CA LEU A 58 12.50 3.04 7.77
C LEU A 58 12.19 4.50 8.13
N THR A 59 11.36 5.14 7.31
CA THR A 59 10.78 6.46 7.53
C THR A 59 9.29 6.30 7.83
N ILE A 60 8.90 6.38 9.10
CA ILE A 60 7.48 6.56 9.47
C ILE A 60 7.14 8.03 9.23
N VAL A 61 6.28 8.31 8.25
CA VAL A 61 6.00 9.65 7.73
C VAL A 61 4.54 10.05 7.96
N ALA A 62 4.32 11.24 8.51
CA ALA A 62 3.00 11.81 8.75
C ALA A 62 2.97 13.31 8.44
N GLU A 63 1.83 13.98 8.65
CA GLU A 63 1.70 15.43 8.43
C GLU A 63 2.52 16.25 9.43
N THR A 64 2.44 15.90 10.71
CA THR A 64 3.17 16.55 11.81
C THR A 64 3.98 15.51 12.59
N MET A 65 4.78 15.97 13.56
CA MET A 65 5.51 15.09 14.49
C MET A 65 4.66 14.70 15.70
N ASP A 66 3.38 15.07 15.74
CA ASP A 66 2.49 14.67 16.83
C ASP A 66 2.21 13.17 16.75
N PRO A 67 2.03 12.47 17.89
CA PRO A 67 1.64 11.06 17.88
C PRO A 67 0.34 10.84 17.10
N ILE A 68 0.38 9.89 16.17
CA ILE A 68 -0.76 9.53 15.33
C ILE A 68 -1.50 8.37 15.99
N SER A 69 -2.80 8.53 16.20
CA SER A 69 -3.66 7.54 16.85
C SER A 69 -4.28 6.57 15.84
N SER A 70 -4.46 5.31 16.24
CA SER A 70 -5.28 4.34 15.50
C SER A 70 -6.79 4.64 15.62
N LEU A 71 -7.19 5.46 16.59
CA LEU A 71 -8.57 5.88 16.79
C LEU A 71 -8.83 7.21 16.06
N PRO A 72 -9.67 7.23 15.02
CA PRO A 72 -10.09 8.49 14.41
C PRO A 72 -11.04 9.25 15.35
N PRO A 73 -11.12 10.58 15.24
CA PRO A 73 -12.18 11.35 15.87
C PRO A 73 -13.58 10.79 15.56
N THR A 74 -14.42 10.69 16.59
CA THR A 74 -15.77 10.09 16.52
C THR A 74 -16.70 10.74 15.49
N SER A 75 -16.40 11.96 15.06
CA SER A 75 -17.15 12.68 14.02
C SER A 75 -16.86 12.19 12.60
N TRP A 76 -15.78 11.43 12.36
CA TRP A 76 -15.38 11.01 11.01
C TRP A 76 -16.05 9.70 10.58
N PHE A 77 -16.44 8.86 11.54
CA PHE A 77 -17.03 7.54 11.31
C PHE A 77 -17.80 7.05 12.54
N ASN A 78 -18.85 6.26 12.34
CA ASN A 78 -19.75 5.80 13.42
C ASN A 78 -19.18 4.61 14.23
N GLY A 79 -17.88 4.59 14.52
CA GLY A 79 -17.18 3.38 14.97
C GLY A 79 -16.95 3.25 16.48
N ASN A 80 -16.80 4.35 17.23
CA ASN A 80 -16.63 4.30 18.69
C ASN A 80 -17.89 4.78 19.43
N LYS A 81 -18.95 3.97 19.34
CA LYS A 81 -20.26 4.26 19.97
C LYS A 81 -20.23 4.21 21.50
N MET A 82 -19.20 3.59 22.07
CA MET A 82 -19.09 3.32 23.51
C MET A 82 -18.13 4.27 24.24
N ASN A 83 -17.59 5.28 23.54
CA ASN A 83 -16.60 6.22 24.07
C ASN A 83 -15.37 5.52 24.71
N SER A 84 -14.95 4.40 24.13
CA SER A 84 -13.78 3.65 24.60
C SER A 84 -12.49 4.43 24.31
N THR A 85 -11.53 4.37 25.22
CA THR A 85 -10.20 5.00 25.05
C THR A 85 -9.15 4.03 24.51
N PHE A 86 -9.58 2.94 23.86
CA PHE A 86 -8.69 1.90 23.35
C PHE A 86 -8.11 2.34 22.01
N SER A 87 -6.83 2.69 22.00
CA SER A 87 -6.12 3.19 20.83
C SER A 87 -4.60 3.14 21.03
N GLU A 88 -3.89 2.77 19.99
CA GLU A 88 -2.45 2.84 19.85
C GLU A 88 -2.05 4.21 19.31
N HIS A 89 -0.85 4.66 19.69
CA HIS A 89 -0.27 5.89 19.17
C HIS A 89 1.13 5.61 18.64
N VAL A 90 1.45 6.16 17.47
CA VAL A 90 2.76 6.04 16.84
C VAL A 90 3.37 7.41 16.69
N LEU A 91 4.58 7.59 17.20
CA LEU A 91 5.37 8.79 16.97
C LEU A 91 6.00 8.73 15.57
N PRO A 92 5.69 9.68 14.66
CA PRO A 92 6.36 9.74 13.36
C PRO A 92 7.85 9.99 13.51
N THR A 93 8.62 9.58 12.51
CA THR A 93 10.05 9.92 12.42
C THR A 93 10.28 11.19 11.60
N HIS A 94 9.40 11.46 10.63
CA HIS A 94 9.50 12.57 9.70
C HIS A 94 8.11 13.12 9.36
N THR A 95 8.06 14.38 8.92
CA THR A 95 6.86 14.97 8.32
C THR A 95 6.87 14.79 6.80
N PHE A 96 5.78 15.12 6.13
CA PHE A 96 5.72 15.16 4.65
C PHE A 96 6.80 16.06 4.04
N GLU A 97 7.16 17.14 4.73
CA GLU A 97 8.19 18.09 4.30
C GLU A 97 9.60 17.57 4.53
N THR A 98 9.85 16.87 5.64
CA THR A 98 11.20 16.42 6.03
C THR A 98 11.54 15.01 5.57
N ALA A 99 10.57 14.25 5.04
CA ALA A 99 10.80 12.89 4.57
C ALA A 99 11.90 12.84 3.48
N PRO A 100 12.90 11.95 3.62
CA PRO A 100 13.96 11.79 2.62
C PRO A 100 13.41 11.19 1.31
N PRO A 101 14.25 11.03 0.26
CA PRO A 101 13.92 10.15 -0.86
C PRO A 101 13.58 8.73 -0.37
N LEU A 102 12.59 8.10 -1.01
CA LEU A 102 12.09 6.76 -0.65
C LEU A 102 12.11 5.87 -1.89
N ASP A 103 12.45 4.60 -1.70
CA ASP A 103 12.33 3.57 -2.73
C ASP A 103 10.94 2.95 -2.72
N VAL A 104 10.38 2.70 -1.53
CA VAL A 104 9.08 2.06 -1.33
C VAL A 104 8.20 2.95 -0.46
N LEU A 105 6.95 3.14 -0.83
CA LEU A 105 5.94 3.74 0.04
C LEU A 105 4.86 2.72 0.35
N ILE A 106 4.59 2.51 1.65
CA ILE A 106 3.48 1.70 2.13
C ILE A 106 2.37 2.61 2.67
N ILE A 107 1.13 2.35 2.24
CA ILE A 107 -0.06 3.09 2.63
C ILE A 107 -1.02 2.12 3.36
N PRO A 108 -1.19 2.24 4.68
CA PRO A 108 -2.16 1.45 5.41
C PRO A 108 -3.57 1.91 5.10
N GLY A 109 -4.55 1.10 5.46
CA GLY A 109 -5.93 1.52 5.57
C GLY A 109 -6.25 2.12 6.93
N GLY A 110 -7.55 2.19 7.22
CA GLY A 110 -8.11 2.69 8.46
C GLY A 110 -9.31 3.59 8.23
N ASN A 111 -10.04 3.83 9.31
CA ASN A 111 -11.23 4.69 9.30
C ASN A 111 -10.90 6.17 9.05
N GLY A 112 -9.63 6.56 9.23
CA GLY A 112 -9.13 7.88 8.85
C GLY A 112 -9.34 8.24 7.38
N LEU A 113 -9.47 7.24 6.49
CA LEU A 113 -9.82 7.45 5.06
C LEU A 113 -11.07 8.34 4.89
N PHE A 114 -12.01 8.25 5.83
CA PHE A 114 -13.29 8.93 5.80
C PHE A 114 -13.28 10.32 6.45
N ALA A 115 -12.11 10.83 6.84
CA ALA A 115 -11.98 12.18 7.37
C ALA A 115 -12.55 13.21 6.36
N PRO A 116 -13.34 14.20 6.83
CA PRO A 116 -13.86 15.25 5.96
C PRO A 116 -12.72 16.08 5.36
N ALA A 117 -12.94 16.58 4.14
CA ALA A 117 -12.00 17.54 3.54
C ALA A 117 -11.89 18.80 4.44
N PRO A 118 -10.69 19.38 4.58
CA PRO A 118 -9.44 19.06 3.86
C PRO A 118 -8.47 18.13 4.63
N LEU A 119 -8.93 17.37 5.62
CA LEU A 119 -8.03 16.70 6.60
C LEU A 119 -7.11 15.61 6.04
N LEU A 120 -7.37 15.11 4.83
CA LEU A 120 -6.48 14.16 4.13
C LEU A 120 -5.77 14.79 2.93
N ASP A 121 -5.97 16.06 2.65
CA ASP A 121 -5.49 16.67 1.42
C ASP A 121 -3.95 16.70 1.38
N SER A 122 -3.29 17.02 2.48
CA SER A 122 -1.82 16.99 2.60
C SER A 122 -1.26 15.58 2.37
N THR A 123 -1.89 14.55 2.95
CA THR A 123 -1.57 13.13 2.73
C THR A 123 -1.67 12.75 1.25
N ILE A 124 -2.76 13.17 0.58
CA ILE A 124 -2.99 12.89 -0.84
C ILE A 124 -1.97 13.59 -1.73
N GLN A 125 -1.65 14.85 -1.43
CA GLN A 125 -0.61 15.60 -2.16
C GLN A 125 0.76 14.98 -1.97
N PHE A 126 1.10 14.52 -0.76
CA PHE A 126 2.36 13.83 -0.50
C PHE A 126 2.49 12.57 -1.35
N ILE A 127 1.46 11.71 -1.38
CA ILE A 127 1.46 10.49 -2.23
C ILE A 127 1.64 10.86 -3.70
N LYS A 128 0.87 11.83 -4.20
CA LYS A 128 0.93 12.27 -5.59
C LYS A 128 2.31 12.78 -5.97
N ALA A 129 2.96 13.53 -5.09
CA ALA A 129 4.29 14.09 -5.31
C ALA A 129 5.40 13.05 -5.25
N ARG A 130 5.28 12.03 -4.39
CA ARG A 130 6.31 11.00 -4.20
C ARG A 130 6.23 9.88 -5.21
N TYR A 131 5.03 9.47 -5.64
CA TYR A 131 4.84 8.31 -6.50
C TYR A 131 5.74 8.24 -7.74
N PRO A 132 5.96 9.33 -8.51
CA PRO A 132 6.79 9.28 -9.72
C PRO A 132 8.25 8.86 -9.48
N THR A 133 8.76 8.97 -8.24
CA THR A 133 10.14 8.60 -7.89
C THR A 133 10.24 7.26 -7.17
N LEU A 134 9.11 6.64 -6.81
CA LEU A 134 9.12 5.37 -6.08
C LEU A 134 9.46 4.20 -7.00
N GLN A 135 10.28 3.29 -6.49
CA GLN A 135 10.45 1.97 -7.09
C GLN A 135 9.18 1.13 -6.89
N TYR A 136 8.51 1.22 -5.73
CA TYR A 136 7.28 0.48 -5.42
C TYR A 136 6.29 1.29 -4.58
N LEU A 137 5.00 1.06 -4.83
CA LEU A 137 3.89 1.51 -3.99
C LEU A 137 3.12 0.30 -3.49
N ILE A 138 2.99 0.17 -2.17
CA ILE A 138 2.24 -0.91 -1.54
C ILE A 138 1.06 -0.31 -0.77
N THR A 139 -0.15 -0.83 -0.94
CA THR A 139 -1.31 -0.41 -0.14
C THR A 139 -1.97 -1.59 0.53
N VAL A 140 -2.40 -1.40 1.78
CA VAL A 140 -3.18 -2.38 2.51
C VAL A 140 -4.58 -1.85 2.74
N CYS A 141 -5.58 -2.74 2.70
CA CYS A 141 -6.97 -2.46 3.01
C CYS A 141 -7.50 -1.30 2.13
N ASN A 142 -8.21 -0.36 2.74
CA ASN A 142 -8.74 0.83 2.07
C ASN A 142 -7.70 1.95 1.87
N GLY A 143 -6.42 1.70 2.19
CA GLY A 143 -5.31 2.59 1.81
C GLY A 143 -5.21 2.81 0.30
N ALA A 144 -5.65 1.81 -0.49
CA ALA A 144 -5.83 1.92 -1.93
C ALA A 144 -6.76 3.09 -2.32
N GLY A 145 -7.74 3.45 -1.48
CA GLY A 145 -8.61 4.60 -1.69
C GLY A 145 -7.88 5.94 -1.63
N ILE A 146 -6.89 6.09 -0.74
CA ILE A 146 -6.06 7.30 -0.65
C ILE A 146 -5.16 7.40 -1.89
N ALA A 147 -4.53 6.30 -2.28
CA ALA A 147 -3.74 6.22 -3.50
C ALA A 147 -4.59 6.51 -4.76
N ALA A 148 -5.83 6.02 -4.81
CA ALA A 148 -6.76 6.34 -5.89
C ALA A 148 -7.10 7.85 -5.93
N ARG A 149 -7.36 8.49 -4.78
CA ARG A 149 -7.58 9.94 -4.69
C ARG A 149 -6.37 10.77 -5.13
N ALA A 150 -5.15 10.25 -4.92
CA ALA A 150 -3.93 10.86 -5.44
C ALA A 150 -3.77 10.72 -6.96
N GLY A 151 -4.61 9.89 -7.61
CA GLY A 151 -4.59 9.60 -9.05
C GLY A 151 -3.53 8.60 -9.47
N VAL A 152 -2.78 8.02 -8.51
CA VAL A 152 -1.64 7.13 -8.82
C VAL A 152 -2.07 5.71 -9.21
N LEU A 153 -3.35 5.39 -8.99
CA LEU A 153 -3.97 4.12 -9.40
C LEU A 153 -4.79 4.22 -10.70
N ASP A 154 -4.92 5.41 -11.30
CA ASP A 154 -5.73 5.59 -12.51
C ASP A 154 -5.28 4.63 -13.63
N GLY A 155 -6.21 3.81 -14.14
CA GLY A 155 -5.97 2.85 -15.23
C GLY A 155 -5.29 1.53 -14.84
N LYS A 156 -4.84 1.39 -13.59
CA LYS A 156 -4.20 0.18 -13.05
C LYS A 156 -5.23 -0.78 -12.45
N HIS A 157 -4.90 -2.06 -12.43
CA HIS A 157 -5.61 -3.04 -11.62
C HIS A 157 -5.22 -2.89 -10.15
N ALA A 158 -6.22 -2.91 -9.28
CA ALA A 158 -6.02 -2.82 -7.84
C ALA A 158 -7.13 -3.56 -7.09
N THR A 159 -6.92 -3.84 -5.82
CA THR A 159 -7.92 -4.36 -4.89
C THR A 159 -7.90 -3.56 -3.58
N THR A 160 -8.89 -3.81 -2.73
CA THR A 160 -9.08 -3.20 -1.42
C THR A 160 -9.80 -4.19 -0.51
N ASN A 161 -9.96 -3.82 0.76
CA ASN A 161 -10.71 -4.58 1.75
C ASN A 161 -12.18 -4.76 1.34
N LYS A 162 -12.68 -5.98 1.56
CA LYS A 162 -14.01 -6.43 1.11
C LYS A 162 -15.15 -5.79 1.90
N ALA A 163 -14.95 -5.50 3.19
CA ALA A 163 -15.96 -4.93 4.07
C ALA A 163 -16.27 -3.46 3.74
N VAL A 164 -15.32 -2.73 3.17
CA VAL A 164 -15.46 -1.32 2.78
C VAL A 164 -15.27 -1.14 1.26
N TRP A 165 -15.56 -2.19 0.49
CA TRP A 165 -15.35 -2.24 -0.96
C TRP A 165 -16.01 -1.08 -1.69
N ASP A 166 -17.34 -1.00 -1.63
CA ASP A 166 -18.14 -0.01 -2.35
C ASP A 166 -17.74 1.44 -2.03
N GLN A 167 -17.46 1.71 -0.76
CA GLN A 167 -17.04 3.04 -0.28
C GLN A 167 -15.66 3.40 -0.84
N THR A 168 -14.75 2.44 -0.90
CA THR A 168 -13.37 2.66 -1.36
C THR A 168 -13.33 2.82 -2.88
N ILE A 169 -14.01 1.95 -3.64
CA ILE A 169 -13.95 1.99 -5.11
C ILE A 169 -14.58 3.26 -5.68
N ALA A 170 -15.55 3.85 -4.98
CA ALA A 170 -16.17 5.12 -5.34
C ALA A 170 -15.16 6.30 -5.34
N LEU A 171 -14.05 6.17 -4.61
CA LEU A 171 -12.98 7.17 -4.57
C LEU A 171 -12.03 7.09 -5.78
N GLY A 172 -12.09 6.00 -6.54
CA GLY A 172 -11.20 5.70 -7.67
C GLY A 172 -11.95 5.16 -8.88
N PRO A 173 -12.82 5.96 -9.54
CA PRO A 173 -13.66 5.48 -10.64
C PRO A 173 -12.88 5.07 -11.91
N LYS A 174 -11.61 5.47 -12.03
CA LYS A 174 -10.72 5.11 -13.13
C LYS A 174 -9.82 3.92 -12.83
N VAL A 175 -9.88 3.38 -11.62
CA VAL A 175 -9.11 2.20 -11.20
C VAL A 175 -9.85 0.95 -11.69
N LYS A 176 -9.12 -0.04 -12.17
CA LYS A 176 -9.67 -1.33 -12.61
C LYS A 176 -9.73 -2.29 -11.42
N TRP A 177 -10.74 -2.11 -10.57
CA TRP A 177 -10.85 -2.88 -9.33
C TRP A 177 -11.06 -4.38 -9.56
N VAL A 178 -10.34 -5.22 -8.83
CA VAL A 178 -10.41 -6.69 -8.85
C VAL A 178 -10.96 -7.16 -7.49
N ALA A 179 -12.23 -7.51 -7.47
CA ALA A 179 -13.02 -7.74 -6.26
C ALA A 179 -12.58 -9.00 -5.50
N GLN A 180 -12.26 -10.06 -6.23
CA GLN A 180 -11.96 -11.36 -5.63
C GLN A 180 -10.50 -11.52 -5.19
N ALA A 181 -9.61 -10.62 -5.63
CA ALA A 181 -8.20 -10.71 -5.32
C ALA A 181 -7.90 -10.38 -3.86
N ARG A 182 -7.10 -11.23 -3.21
CA ARG A 182 -6.46 -11.02 -1.91
C ARG A 182 -5.37 -9.94 -2.01
N TRP A 183 -4.60 -9.96 -3.10
CA TRP A 183 -3.78 -8.82 -3.53
C TRP A 183 -3.63 -8.81 -5.05
N VAL A 184 -3.30 -7.63 -5.59
CA VAL A 184 -3.08 -7.38 -7.02
C VAL A 184 -1.71 -6.74 -7.21
N THR A 185 -1.03 -7.15 -8.28
CA THR A 185 0.22 -6.55 -8.74
C THR A 185 0.02 -5.99 -10.15
N ASP A 186 0.28 -4.70 -10.35
CA ASP A 186 0.21 -4.03 -11.66
C ASP A 186 1.41 -3.08 -11.82
N GLY A 187 2.47 -3.61 -12.43
CA GLY A 187 3.77 -2.95 -12.52
C GLY A 187 4.41 -2.80 -11.14
N ASN A 188 4.71 -1.57 -10.75
CA ASN A 188 5.30 -1.25 -9.45
C ASN A 188 4.29 -1.06 -8.30
N VAL A 189 3.00 -1.30 -8.56
CA VAL A 189 1.93 -1.11 -7.57
C VAL A 189 1.45 -2.46 -7.06
N TRP A 190 1.42 -2.61 -5.74
CA TRP A 190 0.94 -3.79 -5.02
C TRP A 190 -0.18 -3.36 -4.08
N THR A 191 -1.40 -3.83 -4.29
CA THR A 191 -2.54 -3.48 -3.43
C THR A 191 -3.13 -4.74 -2.82
N SER A 192 -3.47 -4.74 -1.53
CA SER A 192 -4.08 -5.88 -0.85
C SER A 192 -5.41 -5.57 -0.21
N SER A 193 -6.14 -6.63 0.14
CA SER A 193 -7.37 -6.59 0.92
C SER A 193 -7.11 -6.26 2.40
N GLY A 194 -7.84 -6.88 3.34
CA GLY A 194 -7.68 -6.61 4.76
C GLY A 194 -6.36 -7.07 5.37
N VAL A 195 -6.28 -6.95 6.70
CA VAL A 195 -5.07 -7.10 7.50
C VAL A 195 -4.24 -8.36 7.20
N SER A 196 -4.88 -9.53 7.08
CA SER A 196 -4.15 -10.79 6.75
C SER A 196 -3.55 -10.73 5.36
N ALA A 197 -4.30 -10.23 4.37
CA ALA A 197 -3.79 -10.01 3.02
C ALA A 197 -2.67 -8.95 2.98
N GLY A 198 -2.68 -8.00 3.93
CA GLY A 198 -1.60 -7.02 4.14
C GLY A 198 -0.25 -7.67 4.48
N ILE A 199 -0.27 -8.66 5.37
CA ILE A 199 0.93 -9.43 5.71
C ILE A 199 1.37 -10.27 4.50
N ASP A 200 0.43 -10.98 3.87
CA ASP A 200 0.72 -11.82 2.71
C ASP A 200 1.30 -11.03 1.53
N VAL A 201 0.76 -9.84 1.21
CA VAL A 201 1.27 -9.02 0.11
C VAL A 201 2.69 -8.52 0.39
N MET A 202 3.01 -8.21 1.66
CA MET A 202 4.36 -7.79 2.03
C MET A 202 5.34 -8.95 1.87
N LEU A 203 5.00 -10.15 2.34
CA LEU A 203 5.84 -11.34 2.18
C LEU A 203 5.97 -11.75 0.70
N ALA A 204 4.90 -11.62 -0.09
CA ALA A 204 4.95 -11.85 -1.54
C ALA A 204 5.83 -10.82 -2.26
N TRP A 205 5.79 -9.56 -1.83
CA TRP A 205 6.66 -8.51 -2.36
C TRP A 205 8.14 -8.77 -2.00
N ILE A 206 8.43 -9.14 -0.74
CA ILE A 206 9.79 -9.53 -0.31
C ILE A 206 10.30 -10.71 -1.14
N SER A 207 9.45 -11.70 -1.40
CA SER A 207 9.79 -12.84 -2.26
C SER A 207 10.20 -12.41 -3.67
N ALA A 208 9.41 -11.52 -4.27
CA ALA A 208 9.63 -11.04 -5.63
C ALA A 208 10.84 -10.11 -5.78
N VAL A 209 11.14 -9.29 -4.76
CA VAL A 209 12.14 -8.21 -4.85
C VAL A 209 13.49 -8.58 -4.22
N TYR A 210 13.50 -9.41 -3.17
CA TYR A 210 14.73 -9.85 -2.50
C TYR A 210 15.00 -11.32 -2.81
N SER A 211 14.20 -12.22 -2.24
CA SER A 211 14.16 -13.64 -2.60
C SER A 211 13.06 -14.39 -1.86
N GLU A 212 12.56 -15.48 -2.44
CA GLU A 212 11.64 -16.41 -1.78
C GLU A 212 12.22 -17.01 -0.49
N ALA A 213 13.55 -17.19 -0.43
CA ALA A 213 14.22 -17.66 0.78
C ALA A 213 14.12 -16.65 1.92
N ASN A 214 14.24 -15.34 1.63
CA ASN A 214 14.02 -14.30 2.64
C ASN A 214 12.57 -14.31 3.13
N ALA A 215 11.60 -14.32 2.22
CA ALA A 215 10.18 -14.35 2.60
C ALA A 215 9.81 -15.58 3.44
N THR A 216 10.31 -16.77 3.07
CA THR A 216 10.09 -18.00 3.83
C THR A 216 10.76 -17.95 5.20
N GLY A 217 12.02 -17.51 5.28
CA GLY A 217 12.74 -17.40 6.55
C GLY A 217 12.07 -16.43 7.52
N ILE A 218 11.64 -15.28 7.02
CA ILE A 218 10.92 -14.26 7.81
C ILE A 218 9.58 -14.80 8.29
N ALA A 219 8.76 -15.39 7.41
CA ALA A 219 7.47 -15.95 7.81
C ALA A 219 7.60 -17.08 8.84
N ASN A 220 8.61 -17.94 8.70
CA ASN A 220 8.90 -18.98 9.69
C ASN A 220 9.30 -18.37 11.04
N GLY A 221 10.12 -17.31 11.04
CA GLY A 221 10.49 -16.58 12.25
C GLY A 221 9.29 -15.89 12.93
N MET A 222 8.33 -15.42 12.14
CA MET A 222 7.06 -14.87 12.62
C MET A 222 6.07 -15.96 13.08
N GLU A 223 6.36 -17.24 12.82
CA GLU A 223 5.41 -18.36 12.93
C GLU A 223 4.09 -18.10 12.16
N TYR A 224 4.21 -17.41 11.01
CA TYR A 224 3.07 -16.98 10.20
C TYR A 224 2.85 -17.90 8.99
N GLU A 225 1.66 -18.48 8.90
CA GLU A 225 1.25 -19.26 7.73
C GLU A 225 0.90 -18.35 6.54
N ARG A 226 1.74 -18.39 5.51
CA ARG A 226 1.58 -17.57 4.29
C ARG A 226 0.45 -18.10 3.41
N HIS A 227 -0.46 -17.22 3.01
CA HIS A 227 -1.35 -17.51 1.89
C HIS A 227 -0.70 -17.10 0.56
N MET A 228 -0.40 -18.09 -0.26
CA MET A 228 0.31 -17.88 -1.53
C MET A 228 -0.60 -17.56 -2.72
N ASN A 229 -1.91 -17.79 -2.60
CA ASN A 229 -2.87 -17.51 -3.67
C ASN A 229 -3.37 -16.06 -3.59
N SER A 230 -2.99 -15.24 -4.58
CA SER A 230 -3.37 -13.82 -4.65
C SER A 230 -4.79 -13.58 -5.16
N THR A 231 -5.37 -14.53 -5.90
CA THR A 231 -6.59 -14.29 -6.68
C THR A 231 -7.86 -14.68 -5.95
N ASP A 232 -7.74 -15.33 -4.79
CA ASP A 232 -8.87 -15.85 -4.02
C ASP A 232 -8.86 -15.30 -2.59
N ASP A 233 -9.71 -14.31 -2.37
CA ASP A 233 -10.03 -13.80 -1.04
C ASP A 233 -11.37 -14.38 -0.57
N PRO A 234 -11.39 -15.26 0.45
CA PRO A 234 -12.63 -15.87 0.93
C PRO A 234 -13.65 -14.83 1.44
N PHE A 235 -13.19 -13.63 1.84
CA PHE A 235 -14.08 -12.56 2.28
C PHE A 235 -14.80 -11.89 1.10
N ALA A 236 -14.35 -12.05 -0.15
CA ALA A 236 -15.10 -11.57 -1.30
C ALA A 236 -16.46 -12.27 -1.39
N THR A 237 -16.48 -13.60 -1.18
CA THR A 237 -17.72 -14.40 -1.13
C THR A 237 -18.62 -13.96 0.03
N LEU A 238 -18.04 -13.72 1.21
CA LEU A 238 -18.78 -13.24 2.38
C LEU A 238 -19.55 -11.93 2.10
N HIS A 239 -18.93 -11.04 1.33
CA HIS A 239 -19.52 -9.74 0.95
C HIS A 239 -20.26 -9.77 -0.40
N GLY A 240 -20.45 -10.94 -1.03
CA GLY A 240 -21.16 -11.07 -2.30
C GLY A 240 -20.45 -10.41 -3.49
N LEU A 241 -19.13 -10.23 -3.40
CA LEU A 241 -18.30 -9.56 -4.39
C LEU A 241 -17.82 -10.55 -5.46
N THR A 242 -18.01 -10.20 -6.74
CA THR A 242 -17.48 -10.95 -7.88
C THR A 242 -16.95 -9.99 -8.94
N ASP A 243 -15.93 -10.40 -9.70
CA ASP A 243 -15.36 -9.54 -10.75
C ASP A 243 -16.38 -9.26 -11.88
N ALA A 244 -17.31 -10.19 -12.12
CA ALA A 244 -18.39 -10.03 -13.09
C ALA A 244 -19.39 -8.91 -12.71
N ASN A 245 -19.57 -8.64 -11.42
CA ASN A 245 -20.45 -7.57 -10.92
C ASN A 245 -19.73 -6.22 -10.78
N ASN A 246 -18.40 -6.21 -10.93
CA ASN A 246 -17.55 -5.06 -10.62
C ASN A 246 -17.24 -4.17 -11.85
N SER A 247 -17.81 -4.49 -13.01
CA SER A 247 -17.81 -3.58 -14.16
C SER A 247 -18.75 -2.41 -13.89
N THR A 248 -18.22 -1.31 -13.32
CA THR A 248 -18.68 0.09 -13.47
C THR A 248 -20.11 0.31 -14.01
N ASN A 249 -21.14 -0.29 -13.39
CA ASN A 249 -22.50 -0.14 -13.88
C ASN A 249 -23.14 1.03 -13.13
N PRO A 250 -23.35 2.19 -13.77
CA PRO A 250 -23.94 3.36 -13.12
C PRO A 250 -25.40 3.16 -12.69
N SER A 251 -26.01 2.00 -12.94
CA SER A 251 -27.44 1.73 -12.71
C SER A 251 -27.82 1.23 -11.31
N ARG A 252 -26.96 1.39 -10.28
CA ARG A 252 -27.29 1.04 -8.88
C ARG A 252 -27.22 2.23 -7.90
N ARG A 253 -27.45 3.45 -8.40
CA ARG A 253 -27.78 4.61 -7.55
C ARG A 253 -29.29 4.74 -7.40
#